data_AF-A0A952Q6E0-F1
#
_entry.id   AF-A0A952Q6E0-F1
#
_cell.length_a   1.000
_cell.length_b   1.000
_cell.length_c   1.000
_cell.angle_alpha   90.00
_cell.angle_beta   90.00
_cell.angle_gamma   90.00
#
_symmetry.space_group_name_H-M   'P 1'
#
loop_
_entity.id
_entity.type
_entity.pdbx_description
1 polymer ?
#
loop_
_entity_poly.entity_id
_entity_poly.type
_entity_poly.pdbx_seq_one_letter_code
_entity_poly.pdbx_strand_id
1 'polypeptide(L)'
;MTTQLSTDSAPATRSYMLDAEHGGIRFAVPLLALAMFALIYIGINSIQTDQTQDYIGCLAFGLAAVGSVALTFLADKLLKVIWPSPKRLLISDVNMTYQDQRKPDSGVTLRFGERINALTWRFTVKRGSARVQRGWEMLGVQLTQDETRLTLYTFMNPKQAAKVRLYSIFTPLASRAALDKGEIPLREAAAQKRLLSAEDERWRDGAELEHKHFEEMLDLLTPHMPDWK
;
A
#
# COMPACT_ATOMS: atom_id res chain seq x y z
N MET A 1 46.81 -13.32 -27.31
CA MET A 1 45.36 -13.51 -27.43
C MET A 1 44.76 -13.28 -26.06
N THR A 2 44.21 -12.09 -25.83
CA THR A 2 43.65 -11.68 -24.53
C THR A 2 42.14 -11.75 -24.66
N THR A 3 41.52 -12.76 -24.07
CA THR A 3 40.07 -12.95 -24.08
C THR A 3 39.44 -11.84 -23.25
N GLN A 4 38.84 -10.85 -23.89
CA GLN A 4 38.01 -9.86 -23.21
C GLN A 4 36.77 -10.59 -22.65
N LEU A 5 36.68 -10.68 -21.32
CA LEU A 5 35.45 -11.03 -20.64
C LEU A 5 34.42 -9.97 -20.98
N SER A 6 33.46 -10.33 -21.83
CA SER A 6 32.26 -9.55 -22.06
C SER A 6 31.57 -9.33 -20.72
N THR A 7 31.56 -8.08 -20.24
CA THR A 7 30.77 -7.67 -19.07
C THR A 7 29.31 -7.80 -19.47
N ASP A 8 28.73 -8.98 -19.25
CA ASP A 8 27.33 -9.24 -19.50
C ASP A 8 26.52 -8.31 -18.58
N SER A 9 25.89 -7.31 -19.18
CA SER A 9 25.09 -6.32 -18.45
C SER A 9 23.99 -7.06 -17.71
N ALA A 10 24.06 -7.11 -16.37
CA ALA A 10 23.00 -7.70 -15.58
C ALA A 10 21.65 -7.05 -15.99
N PRO A 11 20.58 -7.85 -16.16
CA PRO A 11 19.30 -7.33 -16.63
C PRO A 11 18.81 -6.22 -15.68
N ALA A 12 18.25 -5.16 -16.28
CA ALA A 12 17.82 -3.98 -15.54
C ALA A 12 16.72 -4.36 -14.54
N THR A 13 17.09 -4.43 -13.26
CA THR A 13 16.15 -4.78 -12.18
C THR A 13 15.58 -3.51 -11.57
N ARG A 14 14.26 -3.36 -11.63
CA ARG A 14 13.52 -2.26 -10.98
C ARG A 14 13.12 -2.68 -9.59
N SER A 15 13.30 -1.80 -8.60
CA SER A 15 12.93 -2.06 -7.21
C SER A 15 11.84 -1.08 -6.77
N TYR A 16 10.68 -1.61 -6.42
CA TYR A 16 9.57 -0.84 -5.87
C TYR A 16 9.45 -1.07 -4.37
N MET A 17 9.26 0.01 -3.62
CA MET A 17 8.97 -0.08 -2.20
C MET A 17 7.50 -0.44 -2.00
N LEU A 18 7.26 -1.45 -1.16
CA LEU A 18 5.93 -1.91 -0.79
C LEU A 18 5.56 -1.39 0.59
N ASP A 19 4.28 -1.13 0.84
CA ASP A 19 3.79 -0.71 2.16
C ASP A 19 4.59 0.47 2.75
N ALA A 20 4.71 1.57 2.00
CA ALA A 20 5.45 2.77 2.45
C ALA A 20 4.99 3.27 3.84
N GLU A 21 3.74 3.00 4.22
CA GLU A 21 3.19 3.25 5.54
C GLU A 21 2.98 1.95 6.32
N HIS A 22 4.07 1.27 6.66
CA HIS A 22 4.02 0.03 7.44
C HIS A 22 3.60 0.27 8.90
N GLY A 23 3.26 -0.81 9.62
CA GLY A 23 2.75 -0.76 10.99
C GLY A 23 3.58 0.12 11.94
N GLY A 24 4.92 0.01 11.90
CA GLY A 24 5.82 0.85 12.70
C GLY A 24 5.55 2.36 12.59
N ILE A 25 5.42 2.90 11.36
CA ILE A 25 5.12 4.33 11.16
C ILE A 25 3.72 4.67 11.71
N ARG A 26 2.74 3.79 11.50
CA ARG A 26 1.36 3.98 12.00
C ARG A 26 1.27 4.06 13.51
N PHE A 27 2.16 3.38 14.24
CA PHE A 27 2.25 3.49 15.70
C PHE A 27 3.12 4.67 16.15
N ALA A 28 4.23 4.94 15.46
CA ALA A 28 5.15 6.00 15.84
C ALA A 28 4.54 7.40 15.71
N VAL A 29 3.78 7.67 14.64
CA VAL A 29 3.24 9.01 14.37
C VAL A 29 2.27 9.48 15.47
N PRO A 30 1.25 8.70 15.91
CA PRO A 30 0.40 9.11 17.03
C PRO A 30 1.14 9.28 18.35
N LEU A 31 2.12 8.40 18.64
CA LEU A 31 2.94 8.51 19.85
C LEU A 31 3.78 9.80 19.85
N LEU A 32 4.38 10.14 18.71
CA LEU A 32 5.10 11.40 18.53
C LEU A 32 4.18 12.60 18.68
N ALA A 33 2.94 12.54 18.15
CA ALA A 33 1.97 13.62 18.32
C ALA A 33 1.65 13.89 19.79
N LEU A 34 1.42 12.83 20.58
CA LEU A 34 1.18 12.94 22.02
C LEU A 34 2.41 13.48 22.77
N ALA A 35 3.60 13.00 22.43
CA ALA A 35 4.84 13.48 23.03
C ALA A 35 5.10 14.96 22.71
N MET A 36 4.96 15.36 21.44
CA MET A 36 5.10 16.76 21.00
C MET A 36 4.07 17.66 21.65
N PHE A 37 2.82 17.22 21.78
CA PHE A 37 1.78 17.96 22.47
C PHE A 37 2.18 18.23 23.92
N ALA A 38 2.59 17.20 24.67
CA ALA A 38 3.01 17.34 26.05
C ALA A 38 4.22 18.29 26.19
N LEU A 39 5.23 18.14 25.33
CA LEU A 39 6.43 18.98 25.34
C LEU A 39 6.12 20.45 25.04
N ILE A 40 5.29 20.73 24.03
CA ILE A 40 4.89 22.10 23.70
C ILE A 40 4.08 22.70 24.85
N TYR A 41 3.12 21.95 25.40
CA TYR A 41 2.28 22.43 26.51
C TYR A 41 3.11 22.75 27.76
N ILE A 42 4.03 21.87 28.14
CA ILE A 42 4.98 22.11 29.25
C ILE A 42 5.85 23.32 28.95
N GLY A 43 6.39 23.44 27.74
CA GLY A 43 7.21 24.58 27.33
C GLY A 43 6.44 25.90 27.43
N ILE A 44 5.21 25.97 26.95
CA ILE A 44 4.37 27.18 27.05
C ILE A 44 4.10 27.52 28.53
N ASN A 45 3.80 26.53 29.37
CA ASN A 45 3.53 26.76 30.79
C ASN A 45 4.78 27.18 31.58
N SER A 46 5.97 26.72 31.19
CA SER A 46 7.22 27.12 31.86
C SER A 46 7.59 28.60 31.69
N ILE A 47 7.00 29.28 30.71
CA ILE A 47 7.26 30.70 30.41
C ILE A 47 6.21 31.61 31.06
N GLN A 48 5.08 31.05 31.54
CA GLN A 48 4.03 31.82 32.20
C GLN A 48 4.47 32.26 33.60
N THR A 49 4.26 33.54 33.90
CA THR A 49 4.43 34.13 35.23
C THR A 49 3.07 34.24 35.95
N ASP A 50 3.08 34.21 37.28
CA ASP A 50 1.91 34.09 38.18
C ASP A 50 0.75 35.06 37.90
N GLN A 51 0.99 36.21 37.26
CA GLN A 51 -0.03 37.23 37.01
C GLN A 51 -1.00 36.94 35.85
N THR A 52 -0.82 35.84 35.10
CA THR A 52 -1.55 35.62 33.83
C THR A 52 -2.36 34.32 33.75
N GLN A 53 -2.60 33.67 34.90
CA GLN A 53 -2.99 32.25 34.97
C GLN A 53 -4.42 31.92 34.50
N ASP A 54 -5.39 32.83 34.65
CA ASP A 54 -6.82 32.46 34.52
C ASP A 54 -7.31 32.24 33.06
N TYR A 55 -6.68 32.87 32.06
CA TYR A 55 -7.12 32.76 30.65
C TYR A 55 -6.09 32.06 29.74
N ILE A 56 -4.86 31.89 30.20
CA ILE A 56 -3.78 31.36 29.35
C ILE A 56 -3.85 29.84 29.23
N GLY A 57 -4.44 29.11 30.19
CA GLY A 57 -4.51 27.64 30.13
C GLY A 57 -5.17 27.10 28.84
N CYS A 58 -6.31 27.68 28.44
CA CYS A 58 -7.00 27.30 27.20
C CYS A 58 -6.20 27.70 25.95
N LEU A 59 -5.55 28.86 25.96
CA LEU A 59 -4.72 29.31 24.84
C LEU A 59 -3.48 28.43 24.68
N ALA A 60 -2.80 28.09 25.78
CA ALA A 60 -1.65 27.20 25.81
C ALA A 60 -2.01 25.80 25.28
N PHE A 61 -3.17 25.27 25.69
CA PHE A 61 -3.68 24.00 25.17
C PHE A 61 -3.93 24.08 23.66
N GLY A 62 -4.62 25.13 23.19
CA GLY A 62 -4.91 25.32 21.77
C GLY A 62 -3.63 25.43 20.92
N LEU A 63 -2.65 26.22 21.39
CA LEU A 63 -1.35 26.36 20.75
C LEU A 63 -0.56 25.04 20.74
N ALA A 64 -0.57 24.30 21.84
CA ALA A 64 0.06 22.98 21.90
C ALA A 64 -0.59 21.97 20.94
N ALA A 65 -1.92 22.00 20.80
CA ALA A 65 -2.65 21.14 19.87
C ALA A 65 -2.26 21.45 18.41
N VAL A 66 -2.33 22.72 18.01
CA VAL A 66 -1.96 23.16 16.65
C VAL A 66 -0.48 22.87 16.38
N GLY A 67 0.40 23.21 17.32
CA GLY A 67 1.84 22.97 17.20
C GLY A 67 2.19 21.50 17.08
N SER A 68 1.54 20.63 17.86
CA SER A 68 1.73 19.18 17.77
C SER A 68 1.32 18.63 16.41
N VAL A 69 0.16 19.04 15.87
CA VAL A 69 -0.28 18.59 14.53
C VAL A 69 0.72 19.01 13.46
N ALA A 70 1.20 20.26 13.50
CA ALA A 70 2.18 20.77 12.55
C ALA A 70 3.52 20.01 12.61
N LEU A 71 4.06 19.78 13.82
CA LEU A 71 5.31 19.03 13.99
C LEU A 71 5.15 17.55 13.63
N THR A 72 3.99 16.95 13.92
CA THR A 72 3.70 15.56 13.56
C THR A 72 3.68 15.38 12.06
N PHE A 73 3.14 16.35 11.30
CA PHE A 73 3.17 16.31 9.83
C PHE A 73 4.59 16.33 9.28
N LEU A 74 5.49 17.11 9.88
CA LEU A 74 6.90 17.13 9.49
C LEU A 74 7.60 15.81 9.88
N ALA A 75 7.31 15.30 11.07
CA ALA A 75 7.86 14.06 11.58
C ALA A 75 7.43 12.85 10.73
N ASP A 76 6.18 12.80 10.25
CA ASP A 76 5.72 11.75 9.34
C ASP A 76 6.57 11.70 8.06
N LYS A 77 6.83 12.86 7.44
CA LYS A 77 7.69 12.94 6.25
C LYS A 77 9.11 12.47 6.53
N LEU A 78 9.70 12.87 7.65
CA LEU A 78 11.04 12.46 8.05
C LEU A 78 11.12 10.96 8.39
N LEU A 79 10.12 10.45 9.11
CA LEU A 79 10.03 9.02 9.45
C LEU A 79 9.95 8.15 8.21
N LYS A 80 9.21 8.55 7.18
CA LYS A 80 9.14 7.80 5.91
C LYS A 80 10.48 7.73 5.18
N VAL A 81 11.33 8.74 5.34
CA VAL A 81 12.68 8.77 4.75
C VAL A 81 13.66 7.93 5.57
N ILE A 82 13.63 8.06 6.90
CA ILE A 82 14.59 7.41 7.81
C ILE A 82 14.22 5.95 8.08
N TRP A 83 12.94 5.62 8.02
CA TRP A 83 12.40 4.30 8.31
C TRP A 83 11.68 3.73 7.07
N PRO A 84 12.43 3.40 6.00
CA PRO A 84 11.86 2.82 4.80
C PRO A 84 11.25 1.45 5.09
N SER A 85 10.26 1.07 4.28
CA SER A 85 9.68 -0.27 4.36
C SER A 85 10.72 -1.36 4.05
N PRO A 86 10.75 -2.45 4.84
CA PRO A 86 11.61 -3.61 4.57
C PRO A 86 11.10 -4.46 3.40
N LYS A 87 9.88 -4.22 2.92
CA LYS A 87 9.26 -4.98 1.83
C LYS A 87 9.56 -4.32 0.50
N ARG A 88 10.01 -5.12 -0.47
CA ARG A 88 10.35 -4.67 -1.82
C ARG A 88 9.80 -5.62 -2.87
N LEU A 89 9.41 -5.06 -4.00
CA LEU A 89 9.10 -5.79 -5.21
C LEU A 89 10.23 -5.54 -6.22
N LEU A 90 10.98 -6.57 -6.53
CA LEU A 90 12.02 -6.54 -7.56
C LEU A 90 11.40 -7.09 -8.85
N ILE A 91 11.40 -6.29 -9.91
CA ILE A 91 10.91 -6.71 -11.23
C ILE A 91 12.07 -6.65 -12.20
N SER A 92 12.37 -7.78 -12.83
CA SER A 92 13.28 -7.92 -13.97
C SER A 92 12.50 -8.32 -15.21
N ASP A 93 13.16 -8.44 -16.36
CA ASP A 93 12.53 -8.90 -17.60
C ASP A 93 12.10 -10.37 -17.56
N VAL A 94 12.59 -11.14 -16.58
CA VAL A 94 12.40 -12.61 -16.51
C VAL A 94 11.58 -13.01 -15.29
N ASN A 95 11.63 -12.23 -14.22
CA ASN A 95 10.97 -12.57 -12.96
C ASN A 95 10.49 -11.34 -12.17
N MET A 96 9.56 -11.61 -11.27
CA MET A 96 9.08 -10.70 -10.24
C MET A 96 9.31 -11.35 -8.88
N THR A 97 10.11 -10.71 -8.04
CA THR A 97 10.47 -11.21 -6.71
C THR A 97 9.96 -10.27 -5.63
N TYR A 98 9.06 -10.75 -4.79
CA TYR A 98 8.72 -10.12 -3.52
C TYR A 98 9.75 -10.51 -2.46
N GLN A 99 10.32 -9.53 -1.78
CA GLN A 99 11.27 -9.73 -0.69
C GLN A 99 10.82 -8.98 0.56
N ASP A 100 10.84 -9.66 1.70
CA ASP A 100 10.71 -9.05 3.02
C ASP A 100 12.05 -9.18 3.75
N GLN A 101 12.75 -8.06 3.95
CA GLN A 101 14.05 -8.06 4.63
C GLN A 101 14.00 -8.59 6.06
N ARG A 102 12.82 -8.64 6.69
CA ARG A 102 12.64 -9.24 8.02
C ARG A 102 12.58 -10.77 8.01
N LYS A 103 12.28 -11.35 6.85
CA LYS A 103 12.09 -12.79 6.63
C LYS A 103 12.73 -13.19 5.30
N PRO A 104 14.08 -13.30 5.23
CA PRO A 104 14.78 -13.54 3.98
C PRO A 104 14.32 -14.82 3.25
N ASP A 105 13.89 -15.83 4.01
CA ASP A 105 13.44 -17.10 3.45
C ASP A 105 11.98 -17.09 2.96
N SER A 106 11.21 -16.02 3.22
CA SER A 106 9.81 -15.91 2.80
C SER A 106 9.63 -15.15 1.48
N GLY A 107 10.70 -15.03 0.69
CA GLY A 107 10.64 -14.41 -0.63
C GLY A 107 9.73 -15.21 -1.57
N VAL A 108 9.01 -14.50 -2.41
CA VAL A 108 8.12 -15.09 -3.44
C VAL A 108 8.66 -14.67 -4.80
N THR A 109 8.99 -15.64 -5.65
CA THR A 109 9.50 -15.38 -7.00
C THR A 109 8.53 -15.94 -8.04
N LEU A 110 8.05 -15.08 -8.92
CA LEU A 110 7.24 -15.43 -10.08
C LEU A 110 8.09 -15.31 -11.35
N ARG A 111 8.09 -16.33 -12.20
CA ARG A 111 8.84 -16.40 -13.46
C ARG A 111 7.92 -16.08 -14.63
N PHE A 112 8.28 -15.07 -15.43
CA PHE A 112 7.49 -14.62 -16.58
C PHE A 112 7.52 -15.58 -17.78
N GLY A 113 8.47 -16.52 -17.80
CA GLY A 113 8.51 -17.61 -18.79
C GLY A 113 7.57 -18.78 -18.50
N GLU A 114 6.92 -18.77 -17.34
CA GLU A 114 6.00 -19.81 -16.90
C GLU A 114 4.57 -19.24 -16.79
N ARG A 115 3.57 -20.11 -16.73
CA ARG A 115 2.17 -19.68 -16.65
C ARG A 115 1.92 -18.99 -15.30
N ILE A 116 1.48 -17.73 -15.34
CA ILE A 116 1.00 -17.00 -14.17
C ILE A 116 -0.51 -16.82 -14.34
N ASN A 117 -1.27 -17.21 -13.32
CA ASN A 117 -2.71 -16.94 -13.28
C ASN A 117 -2.95 -15.69 -12.44
N ALA A 118 -3.69 -14.74 -12.99
CA ALA A 118 -4.00 -13.49 -12.32
C ALA A 118 -5.49 -13.39 -11.98
N LEU A 119 -5.79 -12.99 -10.76
CA LEU A 119 -7.12 -12.57 -10.32
C LEU A 119 -7.09 -11.06 -10.10
N THR A 120 -8.01 -10.32 -10.71
CA THR A 120 -8.10 -8.86 -10.61
C THR A 120 -9.47 -8.46 -10.07
N TRP A 121 -9.49 -7.56 -9.08
CA TRP A 121 -10.74 -7.05 -8.51
C TRP A 121 -10.62 -5.60 -8.08
N ARG A 122 -11.78 -4.95 -8.00
CA ARG A 122 -11.88 -3.58 -7.50
C ARG A 122 -13.07 -3.37 -6.60
N PHE A 123 -12.96 -2.39 -5.71
CA PHE A 123 -14.12 -1.87 -4.99
C PHE A 123 -13.94 -0.41 -4.60
N THR A 124 -15.06 0.28 -4.39
CA THR A 124 -15.07 1.64 -3.86
C THR A 124 -15.01 1.62 -2.33
N VAL A 125 -14.07 2.37 -1.77
CA VAL A 125 -13.85 2.52 -0.33
C VAL A 125 -15.04 3.22 0.30
N LYS A 126 -15.82 2.47 1.10
CA LYS A 126 -17.03 2.97 1.77
C LYS A 126 -16.70 3.83 3.00
N ARG A 127 -15.69 3.41 3.77
CA ARG A 127 -15.23 4.09 4.98
C ARG A 127 -13.80 4.57 4.77
N GLY A 128 -13.62 5.89 4.72
CA GLY A 128 -12.30 6.49 4.58
C GLY A 128 -11.44 6.34 5.84
N SER A 129 -10.15 6.56 5.66
CA SER A 129 -9.14 6.73 6.70
C SER A 129 -8.38 8.04 6.46
N ALA A 130 -7.43 8.38 7.34
CA ALA A 130 -6.55 9.53 7.14
C ALA A 130 -5.77 9.47 5.80
N ARG A 131 -5.60 8.26 5.25
CA ARG A 131 -4.78 7.99 4.07
C ARG A 131 -5.61 7.79 2.79
N VAL A 132 -6.74 7.11 2.92
CA VAL A 132 -7.59 6.73 1.78
C VAL A 132 -8.97 7.33 2.00
N GLN A 133 -9.38 8.27 1.15
CA GLN A 133 -10.66 8.95 1.33
C GLN A 133 -11.82 8.04 0.94
N ARG A 134 -12.99 8.31 1.52
CA ARG A 134 -14.23 7.67 1.07
C ARG A 134 -14.46 7.96 -0.41
N GLY A 135 -14.88 6.95 -1.16
CA GLY A 135 -15.10 7.06 -2.60
C GLY A 135 -13.87 6.77 -3.45
N TRP A 136 -12.68 6.63 -2.87
CA TRP A 136 -11.53 6.11 -3.60
C TRP A 136 -11.77 4.68 -4.06
N GLU A 137 -11.05 4.24 -5.08
CA GLU A 137 -11.09 2.87 -5.56
C GLU A 137 -9.85 2.11 -5.13
N MET A 138 -10.06 0.87 -4.68
CA MET A 138 -9.03 -0.12 -4.48
C MET A 138 -8.93 -0.96 -5.74
N LEU A 139 -7.73 -1.11 -6.30
CA LEU A 139 -7.43 -2.05 -7.38
C LEU A 139 -6.49 -3.13 -6.85
N GLY A 140 -6.92 -4.38 -6.92
CA GLY A 140 -6.18 -5.54 -6.43
C GLY A 140 -5.85 -6.52 -7.55
N VAL A 141 -4.65 -7.08 -7.50
CA VAL A 141 -4.18 -8.16 -8.36
C VAL A 141 -3.56 -9.24 -7.48
N GLN A 142 -4.03 -10.48 -7.63
CA GLN A 142 -3.40 -11.64 -7.04
C GLN A 142 -2.79 -12.48 -8.16
N LEU A 143 -1.47 -12.63 -8.12
CA LEU A 143 -0.70 -13.44 -9.05
C LEU A 143 -0.43 -14.79 -8.39
N THR A 144 -0.66 -15.87 -9.14
CA THR A 144 -0.46 -17.23 -8.67
C THR A 144 0.34 -18.04 -9.69
N GLN A 145 1.37 -18.71 -9.21
CA GLN A 145 2.23 -19.61 -9.97
C GLN A 145 2.60 -20.78 -9.07
N ASP A 146 2.30 -21.99 -9.51
CA ASP A 146 2.38 -23.21 -8.70
C ASP A 146 1.63 -23.07 -7.37
N GLU A 147 2.35 -23.18 -6.24
CA GLU A 147 1.81 -23.00 -4.89
C GLU A 147 1.99 -21.57 -4.36
N THR A 148 2.68 -20.73 -5.12
CA THR A 148 3.07 -19.40 -4.70
C THR A 148 2.00 -18.37 -5.05
N ARG A 149 1.73 -17.46 -4.10
CA ARG A 149 0.75 -16.37 -4.27
C ARG A 149 1.37 -15.04 -3.90
N LEU A 150 1.09 -14.03 -4.70
CA LEU A 150 1.50 -12.66 -4.47
C LEU A 150 0.30 -11.74 -4.68
N THR A 151 -0.14 -11.08 -3.61
CA THR A 151 -1.27 -10.15 -3.66
C THR A 151 -0.77 -8.71 -3.59
N LEU A 152 -0.97 -7.97 -4.68
CA LEU A 152 -0.54 -6.58 -4.83
C LEU A 152 -1.78 -5.69 -5.01
N TYR A 153 -1.76 -4.51 -4.42
CA TYR A 153 -2.90 -3.60 -4.53
C TYR A 153 -2.47 -2.14 -4.45
N THR A 154 -3.40 -1.26 -4.82
CA THR A 154 -3.23 0.18 -4.69
C THR A 154 -4.57 0.87 -4.44
N PHE A 155 -4.53 2.08 -3.91
CA PHE A 155 -5.70 2.95 -3.77
C PHE A 155 -5.51 4.20 -4.63
N MET A 156 -6.55 4.55 -5.39
CA MET A 156 -6.54 5.69 -6.29
C MET A 156 -7.83 6.49 -6.18
N ASN A 157 -7.80 7.78 -6.51
CA ASN A 157 -9.05 8.50 -6.71
C ASN A 157 -9.77 7.96 -7.96
N PRO A 158 -11.11 8.08 -8.06
CA PRO A 158 -11.87 7.49 -9.17
C PRO A 158 -11.44 7.96 -10.56
N LYS A 159 -11.00 9.23 -10.68
CA LYS A 159 -10.54 9.81 -11.95
C LYS A 159 -9.21 9.23 -12.40
N GLN A 160 -8.35 8.84 -11.46
CA GLN A 160 -7.09 8.15 -11.73
C GLN A 160 -7.34 6.68 -12.05
N ALA A 161 -8.15 6.00 -11.22
CA ALA A 161 -8.48 4.59 -11.42
C ALA A 161 -9.05 4.33 -12.82
N ALA A 162 -9.99 5.17 -13.28
CA ALA A 162 -10.58 5.06 -14.61
C ALA A 162 -9.60 5.25 -15.78
N LYS A 163 -8.39 5.77 -15.54
CA LYS A 163 -7.32 5.93 -16.53
C LYS A 163 -6.30 4.80 -16.52
N VAL A 164 -6.34 3.92 -15.51
CA VAL A 164 -5.42 2.79 -15.41
C VAL A 164 -5.59 1.90 -16.62
N ARG A 165 -4.48 1.52 -17.23
CA ARG A 165 -4.49 0.56 -18.33
C ARG A 165 -5.10 -0.75 -17.83
N LEU A 166 -5.96 -1.36 -18.65
CA LEU A 166 -6.70 -2.57 -18.28
C LEU A 166 -7.74 -2.35 -17.16
N TYR A 167 -8.15 -1.13 -16.83
CA TYR A 167 -9.18 -0.91 -15.80
C TYR A 167 -10.45 -1.77 -16.00
N SER A 168 -10.83 -2.05 -17.25
CA SER A 168 -11.97 -2.91 -17.61
C SER A 168 -11.84 -4.37 -17.17
N ILE A 169 -10.63 -4.90 -16.95
CA ILE A 169 -10.44 -6.29 -16.50
C ILE A 169 -10.70 -6.45 -15.00
N PHE A 170 -10.69 -5.35 -14.23
CA PHE A 170 -10.90 -5.40 -12.79
C PHE A 170 -12.37 -5.65 -12.47
N THR A 171 -12.66 -6.84 -11.96
CA THR A 171 -14.01 -7.25 -11.62
C THR A 171 -14.50 -6.50 -10.37
N PRO A 172 -15.66 -5.83 -10.41
CA PRO A 172 -16.26 -5.25 -9.22
C PRO A 172 -16.52 -6.32 -8.17
N LEU A 173 -15.98 -6.13 -6.97
CA LEU A 173 -16.16 -7.04 -5.86
C LEU A 173 -17.58 -6.89 -5.30
N ALA A 174 -18.35 -7.97 -5.34
CA ALA A 174 -19.66 -8.02 -4.73
C ALA A 174 -19.56 -7.98 -3.20
N SER A 175 -20.58 -7.42 -2.54
CA SER A 175 -20.63 -7.49 -1.08
C SER A 175 -20.93 -8.91 -0.61
N ARG A 176 -20.34 -9.33 0.53
CA ARG A 176 -20.63 -10.63 1.16
C ARG A 176 -22.13 -10.85 1.36
N ALA A 177 -22.83 -9.82 1.83
CA ALA A 177 -24.28 -9.87 2.04
C ALA A 177 -25.08 -10.18 0.76
N ALA A 178 -24.64 -9.69 -0.40
CA ALA A 178 -25.31 -9.98 -1.68
C ALA A 178 -25.13 -11.45 -2.10
N LEU A 179 -23.96 -12.04 -1.82
CA LEU A 179 -23.72 -13.46 -2.05
C LEU A 179 -24.53 -14.35 -1.10
N ASP A 180 -24.59 -13.99 0.18
CA ASP A 180 -25.30 -14.77 1.20
C ASP A 180 -26.81 -14.80 0.95
N LYS A 181 -27.35 -13.71 0.39
CA LYS A 181 -28.76 -13.62 -0.02
C LYS A 181 -29.08 -14.32 -1.34
N GLY A 182 -28.07 -14.81 -2.08
CA GLY A 182 -28.28 -15.42 -3.39
C GLY A 182 -28.73 -14.44 -4.47
N GLU A 183 -28.43 -13.14 -4.33
CA GLU A 183 -28.77 -12.11 -5.32
C GLU A 183 -27.95 -12.24 -6.62
N ILE A 184 -26.90 -13.07 -6.60
CA ILE A 184 -25.93 -13.25 -7.69
C ILE A 184 -26.09 -14.66 -8.27
N PRO A 185 -26.12 -14.83 -9.62
CA PRO A 185 -26.19 -16.15 -10.25
C PRO A 185 -25.10 -17.10 -9.76
N LEU A 186 -25.42 -18.39 -9.60
CA LEU A 186 -24.53 -19.40 -9.01
C LEU A 186 -23.11 -19.42 -9.62
N ARG A 187 -23.01 -19.27 -10.94
CA ARG A 187 -21.72 -19.23 -11.66
C ARG A 187 -20.88 -18.02 -11.26
N GLU A 188 -21.49 -16.85 -11.18
CA GLU A 188 -20.83 -15.60 -10.77
C GLU A 188 -20.51 -15.61 -9.28
N ALA A 189 -21.38 -16.21 -8.46
CA ALA A 189 -21.17 -16.34 -7.03
C ALA A 189 -19.89 -17.13 -6.71
N ALA A 190 -19.58 -18.18 -7.47
CA ALA A 190 -18.33 -18.93 -7.31
C ALA A 190 -17.09 -18.07 -7.62
N ALA A 191 -17.13 -17.26 -8.67
CA ALA A 191 -16.04 -16.34 -9.00
C ALA A 191 -15.87 -15.26 -7.93
N GLN A 192 -16.97 -14.66 -7.46
CA GLN A 192 -16.98 -13.65 -6.40
C GLN A 192 -16.48 -14.20 -5.06
N LYS A 193 -16.78 -15.47 -4.72
CA LYS A 193 -16.19 -16.13 -3.53
C LYS A 193 -14.68 -16.22 -3.61
N ARG A 194 -14.12 -16.51 -4.80
CA ARG A 194 -12.66 -16.52 -5.01
C ARG A 194 -12.07 -15.11 -4.85
N LEU A 195 -12.71 -14.08 -5.40
CA LEU A 195 -12.27 -12.69 -5.24
C LEU A 195 -12.35 -12.22 -3.78
N LEU A 196 -13.39 -12.60 -3.04
CA LEU A 196 -13.48 -12.30 -1.60
C LEU A 196 -12.41 -13.01 -0.79
N SER A 197 -12.05 -14.24 -1.15
CA SER A 197 -10.92 -14.94 -0.53
C SER A 197 -9.60 -14.22 -0.80
N ALA A 198 -9.38 -13.75 -2.03
CA ALA A 198 -8.21 -12.95 -2.39
C ALA A 198 -8.18 -11.60 -1.64
N GLU A 199 -9.35 -10.99 -1.42
CA GLU A 199 -9.49 -9.78 -0.60
C GLU A 199 -9.16 -10.02 0.88
N ASP A 200 -9.57 -11.15 1.44
CA ASP A 200 -9.18 -11.53 2.81
C ASP A 200 -7.68 -11.76 2.93
N GLU A 201 -7.08 -12.38 1.91
CA GLU A 201 -5.64 -12.58 1.81
C GLU A 201 -4.89 -11.24 1.69
N ARG A 202 -5.42 -10.30 0.89
CA ARG A 202 -4.90 -8.92 0.77
C ARG A 202 -4.83 -8.24 2.14
N TRP A 203 -5.82 -8.45 3.01
CA TRP A 203 -5.82 -7.84 4.34
C TRP A 203 -4.70 -8.37 5.26
N ARG A 204 -4.34 -9.65 5.11
CA ARG A 204 -3.32 -10.31 5.94
C ARG A 204 -1.92 -10.09 5.39
N ASP A 205 -1.74 -10.38 4.10
CA ASP A 205 -0.43 -10.56 3.48
C ASP A 205 -0.25 -9.72 2.21
N GLY A 206 -1.28 -8.97 1.81
CA GLY A 206 -1.21 -8.10 0.64
C GLY A 206 -0.16 -7.01 0.82
N ALA A 207 0.49 -6.65 -0.28
CA ALA A 207 1.46 -5.58 -0.32
C ALA A 207 0.95 -4.42 -1.17
N GLU A 208 0.96 -3.22 -0.58
CA GLU A 208 0.51 -2.02 -1.23
C GLU A 208 1.61 -1.39 -2.08
N LEU A 209 1.27 -1.03 -3.31
CA LEU A 209 2.08 -0.23 -4.24
C LEU A 209 1.55 1.20 -4.32
N GLU A 210 2.47 2.15 -4.52
CA GLU A 210 2.11 3.47 -5.02
C GLU A 210 1.45 3.34 -6.40
N HIS A 211 0.42 4.15 -6.65
CA HIS A 211 -0.37 4.11 -7.88
C HIS A 211 0.47 4.09 -9.17
N LYS A 212 1.54 4.91 -9.26
CA LYS A 212 2.45 4.92 -10.42
C LYS A 212 3.18 3.59 -10.60
N HIS A 213 3.75 3.05 -9.52
CA HIS A 213 4.45 1.77 -9.56
C HIS A 213 3.51 0.61 -9.87
N PHE A 214 2.25 0.70 -9.44
CA PHE A 214 1.23 -0.28 -9.78
C PHE A 214 0.90 -0.26 -11.29
N GLU A 215 0.75 0.93 -11.89
CA GLU A 215 0.56 1.07 -13.35
C GLU A 215 1.77 0.53 -14.13
N GLU A 216 2.99 0.90 -13.72
CA GLU A 216 4.22 0.38 -14.33
C GLU A 216 4.32 -1.15 -14.23
N MET A 217 3.95 -1.71 -13.08
CA MET A 217 3.90 -3.16 -12.90
C MET A 217 2.87 -3.81 -13.83
N LEU A 218 1.68 -3.25 -13.99
CA LEU A 218 0.68 -3.76 -14.93
C LEU A 218 1.19 -3.73 -16.37
N ASP A 219 1.88 -2.66 -16.77
CA ASP A 219 2.49 -2.55 -18.09
C ASP A 219 3.54 -3.63 -18.34
N LEU A 220 4.35 -3.94 -17.32
CA LEU A 220 5.34 -5.02 -17.38
C LEU A 220 4.70 -6.41 -17.40
N LEU A 221 3.58 -6.62 -16.72
CA LEU A 221 2.87 -7.91 -16.70
C LEU A 221 2.08 -8.18 -17.99
N THR A 222 1.59 -7.13 -18.66
CA THR A 222 0.68 -7.26 -19.81
C THR A 222 1.22 -8.18 -20.93
N PRO A 223 2.50 -8.11 -21.34
CA PRO A 223 3.06 -9.01 -22.35
C PRO A 223 3.05 -10.50 -21.95
N HIS A 224 3.04 -10.79 -20.64
CA HIS A 224 3.11 -12.15 -20.09
C HIS A 224 1.73 -12.72 -19.71
N MET A 225 0.67 -11.93 -19.83
CA MET A 225 -0.71 -12.29 -19.48
C MET A 225 -1.60 -12.30 -20.73
N PRO A 226 -1.61 -13.39 -21.53
CA PRO A 226 -2.40 -13.44 -22.76
C PRO A 226 -3.90 -13.25 -22.51
N ASP A 227 -4.39 -13.67 -21.33
CA ASP A 227 -5.79 -13.56 -20.92
C ASP A 227 -6.23 -12.12 -20.58
N TRP A 228 -5.32 -11.15 -20.57
CA TRP A 228 -5.62 -9.73 -20.29
C TRP A 228 -5.91 -8.89 -21.55
N LYS A 229 -5.90 -9.51 -22.74
CA LYS A 229 -6.16 -8.84 -24.02
C LYS A 229 -7.63 -8.80 -24.39
#